data_AF-A0AAE0KT59-F1
#
_entry.id   AF-A0AAE0KT59-F1
#
_cell.length_a   1.000
_cell.length_b   1.000
_cell.length_c   1.000
_cell.angle_alpha   90.00
_cell.angle_beta   90.00
_cell.angle_gamma   90.00
#
_symmetry.space_group_name_H-M   'P 1'
#
loop_
_entity.id
_entity.type
_entity.pdbx_description
1 polymer ?
#
loop_
_entity_poly.entity_id
_entity_poly.type
_entity_poly.pdbx_seq_one_letter_code
_entity_poly.pdbx_strand_id
1 'polypeptide(L)'
;MAELQRTKGCVGGRAQETLKLSELGAAASEIRGENELWLAAALMQPELALLPPAQLAAVVACLLCPETLSRNNVWCMYSPSQEVLEVVRSVEPARQRLQLLQDRVGMRKEVAVDVRLAGLVEAWASGADWTQIMADTSLDEGDVVRVLRRTADFLSQLKLVPALSEGMRTSASQATRLVDRAPISELLVP
;
A
#
# COMPACT_ATOMS: atom_id res chain seq x y z
N MET A 1 -19.42 -48.98 21.19
CA MET A 1 -19.15 -50.42 21.14
C MET A 1 -19.46 -50.88 19.72
N ALA A 2 -18.55 -51.20 18.80
CA ALA A 2 -17.09 -51.18 18.71
C ALA A 2 -16.80 -51.27 17.19
N GLU A 3 -15.74 -50.59 16.76
CA GLU A 3 -14.81 -50.96 15.68
C GLU A 3 -15.27 -51.85 14.51
N LEU A 4 -15.01 -51.38 13.28
CA LEU A 4 -13.92 -51.94 12.47
C LEU A 4 -13.58 -51.01 11.28
N GLN A 5 -12.54 -50.21 11.46
CA GLN A 5 -11.78 -49.60 10.36
C GLN A 5 -10.73 -50.62 9.90
N ARG A 6 -10.70 -50.95 8.61
CA ARG A 6 -9.46 -51.37 7.90
C ARG A 6 -9.59 -51.23 6.37
N THR A 7 -8.95 -50.16 5.91
CA THR A 7 -7.98 -50.10 4.79
C THR A 7 -8.32 -50.45 3.34
N LYS A 8 -7.96 -49.46 2.51
CA LYS A 8 -7.27 -49.49 1.20
C LYS A 8 -8.11 -49.57 -0.08
N GLY A 9 -7.92 -48.53 -0.90
CA GLY A 9 -8.29 -48.52 -2.32
C GLY A 9 -7.93 -47.17 -2.94
N CYS A 10 -6.66 -47.00 -3.30
CA CYS A 10 -6.13 -45.83 -3.98
C CYS A 10 -6.87 -45.54 -5.29
N VAL A 11 -7.54 -44.39 -5.37
CA VAL A 11 -7.58 -43.57 -6.59
C VAL A 11 -7.61 -42.13 -6.09
N GLY A 12 -6.45 -41.46 -6.08
CA GLY A 12 -6.34 -40.05 -5.76
C GLY A 12 -7.02 -39.23 -6.84
N GLY A 13 -8.33 -39.08 -6.72
CA GLY A 13 -9.12 -38.16 -7.51
C GLY A 13 -8.57 -36.76 -7.31
N ARG A 14 -8.02 -36.19 -8.38
CA ARG A 14 -7.98 -34.74 -8.58
C ARG A 14 -9.43 -34.26 -8.64
N ALA A 15 -10.09 -34.23 -7.50
CA ALA A 15 -11.33 -33.51 -7.33
C ALA A 15 -10.96 -32.02 -7.39
N GLN A 16 -11.62 -31.30 -8.29
CA GLN A 16 -11.65 -29.85 -8.32
C GLN A 16 -12.08 -29.31 -6.95
N GLU A 17 -11.13 -29.15 -6.04
CA GLU A 17 -11.25 -28.16 -4.98
C GLU A 17 -11.13 -26.81 -5.67
N THR A 18 -12.28 -26.17 -5.91
CA THR A 18 -12.33 -24.74 -6.21
C THR A 18 -11.53 -24.05 -5.12
N LEU A 19 -10.30 -23.63 -5.43
CA LEU A 19 -9.44 -22.84 -4.54
C LEU A 19 -10.20 -21.56 -4.21
N LYS A 20 -10.99 -21.57 -3.14
CA LYS A 20 -11.55 -20.34 -2.59
C LYS A 20 -10.37 -19.50 -2.15
N LEU A 21 -10.13 -18.42 -2.89
CA LEU A 21 -9.15 -17.42 -2.51
C LEU A 21 -9.49 -16.94 -1.10
N SER A 22 -8.50 -16.90 -0.22
CA SER A 22 -8.62 -16.16 1.03
C SER A 22 -8.92 -14.70 0.70
N GLU A 23 -9.52 -13.95 1.63
CA GLU A 23 -9.77 -12.51 1.43
C GLU A 23 -8.49 -11.75 1.06
N LEU A 24 -7.37 -12.14 1.68
CA LEU A 24 -6.03 -11.64 1.34
C LEU A 24 -5.61 -11.99 -0.10
N GLY A 25 -5.86 -13.23 -0.54
CA GLY A 25 -5.56 -13.66 -1.91
C GLY A 25 -6.43 -12.96 -2.95
N ALA A 26 -7.70 -12.72 -2.64
CA ALA A 26 -8.63 -11.97 -3.50
C ALA A 26 -8.26 -10.48 -3.57
N ALA A 27 -7.81 -9.88 -2.46
CA ALA A 27 -7.27 -8.52 -2.47
C ALA A 27 -5.98 -8.44 -3.30
N ALA A 28 -5.05 -9.36 -3.06
CA ALA A 28 -3.76 -9.39 -3.75
C ALA A 28 -3.89 -9.60 -5.27
N SER A 29 -4.93 -10.32 -5.75
CA SER A 29 -5.15 -10.52 -7.19
C SER A 29 -5.61 -9.25 -7.92
N GLU A 30 -6.19 -8.29 -7.21
CA GLU A 30 -6.72 -7.04 -7.78
C GLU A 30 -5.76 -5.86 -7.60
N ILE A 31 -4.78 -5.98 -6.71
CA ILE A 31 -3.75 -4.95 -6.45
C ILE A 31 -2.61 -5.10 -7.46
N ARG A 32 -2.09 -3.97 -7.95
CA ARG A 32 -0.94 -3.92 -8.86
C ARG A 32 0.18 -3.16 -8.17
N GLY A 33 1.32 -3.81 -8.04
CA GLY A 33 2.50 -3.25 -7.40
C GLY A 33 3.62 -4.29 -7.37
N GLU A 34 4.75 -3.95 -6.77
CA GLU A 34 5.93 -4.82 -6.78
C GLU A 34 5.74 -6.09 -5.94
N ASN A 35 5.06 -5.94 -4.79
CA ASN A 35 4.69 -7.03 -3.91
C ASN A 35 3.21 -6.92 -3.53
N GLU A 36 2.35 -7.48 -4.36
CA GLU A 36 0.89 -7.38 -4.26
C GLU A 36 0.36 -8.03 -2.98
N LEU A 37 0.99 -9.12 -2.54
CA LEU A 37 0.65 -9.79 -1.28
C LEU A 37 0.99 -8.93 -0.06
N TRP A 38 2.12 -8.25 -0.07
CA TRP A 38 2.49 -7.29 0.96
C TRP A 38 1.50 -6.12 1.02
N LEU A 39 1.25 -5.50 -0.14
CA LEU A 39 0.33 -4.37 -0.26
C LEU A 39 -1.07 -4.74 0.23
N ALA A 40 -1.57 -5.92 -0.16
CA ALA A 40 -2.85 -6.43 0.34
C ALA A 40 -2.84 -6.63 1.87
N ALA A 41 -1.79 -7.24 2.42
CA ALA A 41 -1.69 -7.49 3.86
C ALA A 41 -1.65 -6.19 4.68
N ALA A 42 -0.96 -5.17 4.19
CA ALA A 42 -0.90 -3.86 4.82
C ALA A 42 -2.25 -3.11 4.70
N LEU A 43 -2.86 -3.08 3.51
CA LEU A 43 -4.12 -2.36 3.26
C LEU A 43 -5.33 -2.95 3.97
N MET A 44 -5.28 -4.24 4.32
CA MET A 44 -6.33 -4.90 5.08
C MET A 44 -6.24 -4.67 6.60
N GLN A 45 -5.23 -3.95 7.10
CA GLN A 45 -5.22 -3.57 8.52
C GLN A 45 -6.34 -2.55 8.79
N PRO A 46 -7.19 -2.76 9.81
CA PRO A 46 -8.37 -1.93 10.04
C PRO A 46 -8.02 -0.47 10.38
N GLU A 47 -6.84 -0.23 10.95
CA GLU A 47 -6.37 1.11 11.35
C GLU A 47 -6.22 2.03 10.14
N LEU A 48 -5.84 1.52 8.96
CA LEU A 48 -5.70 2.34 7.77
C LEU A 48 -7.05 2.92 7.31
N ALA A 49 -8.15 2.20 7.52
CA ALA A 49 -9.48 2.66 7.12
C ALA A 49 -10.01 3.80 8.00
N LEU A 50 -9.41 4.01 9.17
CA LEU A 50 -9.76 5.07 10.12
C LEU A 50 -8.99 6.37 9.88
N LEU A 51 -7.94 6.34 9.06
CA LEU A 51 -7.12 7.51 8.79
C LEU A 51 -7.89 8.56 7.98
N PRO A 52 -7.72 9.85 8.29
CA PRO A 52 -8.03 10.94 7.38
C PRO A 52 -7.41 10.70 6.00
N PRO A 53 -8.06 11.15 4.91
CA PRO A 53 -7.59 10.87 3.56
C PRO A 53 -6.15 11.33 3.26
N ALA A 54 -5.71 12.46 3.83
CA ALA A 54 -4.33 12.93 3.65
C ALA A 54 -3.30 12.01 4.33
N GLN A 55 -3.62 11.48 5.52
CA GLN A 55 -2.78 10.53 6.25
C GLN A 55 -2.77 9.16 5.56
N LEU A 56 -3.90 8.72 5.01
CA LEU A 56 -3.95 7.50 4.19
C LEU A 56 -3.03 7.62 2.96
N ALA A 57 -3.01 8.77 2.28
CA ALA A 57 -2.10 9.01 1.17
C ALA A 57 -0.63 8.89 1.59
N ALA A 58 -0.29 9.44 2.76
CA ALA A 58 1.06 9.33 3.33
C ALA A 58 1.46 7.88 3.60
N VAL A 59 0.59 7.09 4.24
CA VAL A 59 0.85 5.66 4.51
C VAL A 59 0.99 4.88 3.19
N VAL A 60 0.14 5.15 2.20
CA VAL A 60 0.26 4.51 0.88
C VAL A 60 1.60 4.83 0.22
N ALA A 61 2.07 6.08 0.29
CA ALA A 61 3.38 6.45 -0.23
C ALA A 61 4.51 5.68 0.49
N CYS A 62 4.38 5.42 1.79
CA CYS A 62 5.34 4.58 2.52
C CYS A 62 5.42 3.16 1.98
N LEU A 63 4.26 2.56 1.68
CA LEU A 63 4.16 1.17 1.22
C LEU A 63 4.65 0.98 -0.22
N LEU A 64 4.55 2.04 -1.03
CA LEU A 64 4.97 2.01 -2.43
C LEU A 64 6.47 2.20 -2.61
N CYS A 65 7.19 2.67 -1.58
CA CYS A 65 8.64 2.95 -1.57
C CYS A 65 9.17 3.48 -2.91
N PRO A 66 9.07 4.79 -3.17
CA PRO A 66 9.51 5.33 -4.44
C PRO A 66 11.01 5.10 -4.66
N GLU A 67 11.38 4.59 -5.84
CA GLU A 67 12.79 4.36 -6.24
C GLU A 67 13.68 5.60 -6.06
N THR A 68 13.08 6.80 -6.09
CA THR A 68 13.68 8.09 -5.73
C THR A 68 14.50 8.05 -4.43
N LEU A 69 14.10 7.21 -3.47
CA LEU A 69 14.75 7.06 -2.17
C LEU A 69 16.04 6.22 -2.18
N SER A 70 16.39 5.63 -3.33
CA SER A 70 17.68 4.96 -3.57
C SER A 70 18.84 5.93 -3.71
N ARG A 71 18.57 7.23 -3.96
CA ARG A 71 19.59 8.28 -3.96
C ARG A 71 20.03 8.52 -2.51
N ASN A 72 21.33 8.37 -2.24
CA ASN A 72 21.90 8.78 -0.95
C ASN A 72 21.69 10.30 -0.79
N ASN A 73 21.18 10.73 0.37
CA ASN A 73 20.95 12.13 0.78
C ASN A 73 19.63 12.81 0.32
N VAL A 74 18.49 12.13 0.46
CA VAL A 74 17.16 12.78 0.37
C VAL A 74 16.84 13.49 1.69
N TRP A 75 16.61 14.81 1.62
CA TRP A 75 16.09 15.62 2.72
C TRP A 75 14.70 16.18 2.38
N CYS A 76 13.84 16.23 3.39
CA CYS A 76 12.50 16.78 3.33
C CYS A 76 12.17 17.42 4.67
N MET A 77 11.69 18.66 4.67
CA MET A 77 11.36 19.40 5.89
C MET A 77 10.09 18.87 6.58
N TYR A 78 9.23 18.19 5.82
CA TYR A 78 7.97 17.65 6.32
C TYR A 78 8.17 16.34 7.06
N SER A 79 7.74 16.31 8.31
CA SER A 79 7.66 15.08 9.12
C SER A 79 6.24 14.50 9.04
N PRO A 80 6.09 13.17 8.94
CA PRO A 80 4.78 12.54 9.05
C PRO A 80 4.13 12.80 10.40
N SER A 81 2.81 12.81 10.45
CA SER A 81 2.07 12.86 11.71
C SER A 81 2.34 11.64 12.59
N GLN A 82 1.99 11.75 13.88
CA GLN A 82 2.10 10.62 14.80
C GLN A 82 1.19 9.47 14.40
N GLU A 83 -0.02 9.77 13.91
CA GLU A 83 -0.99 8.77 13.44
C GLU A 83 -0.44 7.97 12.25
N VAL A 84 0.23 8.63 11.30
CA VAL A 84 0.89 7.97 10.18
C VAL A 84 1.99 7.03 10.69
N LEU A 85 2.83 7.49 11.63
CA LEU A 85 3.89 6.67 12.21
C LEU A 85 3.37 5.47 13.00
N GLU A 86 2.28 5.64 13.75
CA GLU A 86 1.62 4.58 14.50
C GLU A 86 1.05 3.50 13.59
N VAL A 87 0.38 3.90 12.50
CA VAL A 87 -0.14 2.95 11.51
C VAL A 87 0.99 2.24 10.75
N VAL A 88 2.07 2.93 10.41
CA VAL A 88 3.24 2.27 9.80
C VAL A 88 3.87 1.26 10.76
N ARG A 89 3.88 1.53 12.07
CA ARG A 89 4.34 0.56 13.07
C ARG A 89 3.37 -0.63 13.21
N SER A 90 2.06 -0.42 13.05
CA SER A 90 1.07 -1.49 13.16
C SER A 90 1.17 -2.52 12.04
N VAL A 91 1.69 -2.15 10.86
CA VAL A 91 1.89 -3.09 9.74
C VAL A 91 3.18 -3.92 9.85
N GLU A 92 4.12 -3.55 10.73
CA GLU A 92 5.43 -4.20 10.87
C GLU A 92 5.34 -5.70 11.26
N PRO A 93 4.45 -6.15 12.16
CA PRO A 93 4.26 -7.58 12.41
C PRO A 93 3.84 -8.38 11.16
N ALA A 94 2.99 -7.80 10.31
CA ALA A 94 2.59 -8.42 9.04
C ALA A 94 3.77 -8.50 8.08
N ARG A 95 4.60 -7.44 8.04
CA ARG A 95 5.83 -7.36 7.25
C ARG A 95 6.79 -8.50 7.60
N GLN A 96 7.12 -8.64 8.89
CA GLN A 96 8.03 -9.65 9.40
C GLN A 96 7.51 -11.07 9.13
N ARG A 97 6.20 -11.28 9.33
CA ARG A 97 5.56 -12.58 9.03
C ARG A 97 5.69 -12.93 7.54
N LEU A 98 5.46 -11.97 6.65
CA LEU A 98 5.57 -12.20 5.22
C LEU A 98 7.02 -12.49 4.80
N GLN A 99 7.99 -11.74 5.33
CA GLN A 99 9.42 -12.00 5.09
C GLN A 99 9.81 -13.42 5.51
N LEU A 100 9.43 -13.85 6.72
CA LEU A 100 9.69 -15.21 7.21
C LEU A 100 9.06 -16.29 6.32
N LEU A 101 7.85 -16.03 5.78
CA LEU A 101 7.20 -16.96 4.86
C LEU A 101 7.93 -17.03 3.51
N GLN A 102 8.33 -15.88 2.96
CA GLN A 102 9.12 -15.81 1.73
C GLN A 102 10.45 -16.57 1.87
N ASP A 103 11.16 -16.40 2.99
CA ASP A 103 12.42 -17.09 3.26
C ASP A 103 12.25 -18.62 3.29
N ARG A 104 11.19 -19.12 3.93
CA ARG A 104 10.89 -20.56 4.02
C ARG A 104 10.67 -21.22 2.67
N VAL A 105 10.14 -20.48 1.70
CA VAL A 105 9.84 -20.97 0.35
C VAL A 105 10.86 -20.53 -0.69
N GLY A 106 11.96 -19.90 -0.26
CA GLY A 106 13.04 -19.44 -1.13
C GLY A 106 12.67 -18.27 -2.05
N MET A 107 11.62 -17.51 -1.73
CA MET A 107 11.24 -16.28 -2.43
C MET A 107 11.91 -15.07 -1.80
N ARG A 108 12.24 -14.05 -2.62
CA ARG A 108 12.86 -12.79 -2.16
C ARG A 108 12.29 -11.57 -2.88
N LYS A 109 10.96 -11.38 -2.78
CA LYS A 109 10.35 -10.09 -3.16
C LYS A 109 10.57 -9.08 -2.03
N GLU A 110 10.82 -7.82 -2.38
CA GLU A 110 10.94 -6.77 -1.37
C GLU A 110 9.62 -6.58 -0.62
N VAL A 111 9.69 -6.40 0.71
CA VAL A 111 8.54 -6.06 1.55
C VAL A 111 8.78 -4.63 2.06
N ALA A 112 8.47 -3.68 1.20
CA ALA A 112 8.96 -2.30 1.28
C ALA A 112 8.09 -1.43 2.20
N VAL A 113 8.74 -0.67 3.08
CA VAL A 113 8.12 0.38 3.92
C VAL A 113 9.15 1.47 4.16
N ASP A 114 8.84 2.70 3.78
CA ASP A 114 9.74 3.84 4.00
C ASP A 114 8.97 5.14 4.31
N VAL A 115 9.20 5.69 5.50
CA VAL A 115 8.48 6.87 6.00
C VAL A 115 9.06 8.21 5.54
N ARG A 116 10.21 8.22 4.85
CA ARG A 116 10.97 9.46 4.58
C ARG A 116 10.20 10.51 3.81
N LEU A 117 9.29 10.11 2.92
CA LEU A 117 8.47 11.03 2.12
C LEU A 117 7.01 11.11 2.57
N ALA A 118 6.66 10.42 3.65
CA ALA A 118 5.30 10.39 4.17
C ALA A 118 4.79 11.80 4.53
N GLY A 119 5.62 12.58 5.23
CA GLY A 119 5.29 13.95 5.59
C GLY A 119 5.08 14.87 4.38
N LEU A 120 5.86 14.70 3.31
CA LEU A 120 5.71 15.47 2.08
C LEU A 120 4.35 15.18 1.43
N VAL A 121 4.01 13.90 1.30
CA VAL A 121 2.74 13.47 0.70
C VAL A 121 1.55 13.90 1.56
N GLU A 122 1.67 13.81 2.88
CA GLU A 122 0.66 14.28 3.82
C GLU A 122 0.43 15.79 3.69
N ALA A 123 1.50 16.59 3.67
CA ALA A 123 1.43 18.04 3.52
C ALA A 123 0.83 18.44 2.16
N TRP A 124 1.22 17.74 1.09
CA TRP A 124 0.62 17.93 -0.23
C TRP A 124 -0.88 17.61 -0.23
N ALA A 125 -1.28 16.46 0.29
CA ALA A 125 -2.70 16.10 0.37
C ALA A 125 -3.50 17.03 1.30
N SER A 126 -2.82 17.69 2.25
CA SER A 126 -3.41 18.70 3.14
C SER A 126 -3.46 20.11 2.54
N GLY A 127 -2.96 20.31 1.31
CA GLY A 127 -3.09 21.56 0.56
C GLY A 127 -1.87 22.48 0.57
N ALA A 128 -0.68 21.99 0.93
CA ALA A 128 0.56 22.79 0.84
C ALA A 128 0.82 23.34 -0.58
N ASP A 129 1.38 24.54 -0.72
CA ASP A 129 1.67 25.08 -2.05
C ASP A 129 2.79 24.31 -2.77
N TRP A 130 2.70 24.19 -4.09
CA TRP A 130 3.74 23.49 -4.88
C TRP A 130 5.11 24.14 -4.76
N THR A 131 5.16 25.48 -4.85
CA THR A 131 6.41 26.25 -4.75
C THR A 131 7.04 26.04 -3.38
N GLN A 132 6.21 25.95 -2.33
CA GLN A 132 6.67 25.66 -0.98
C GLN A 132 7.22 24.24 -0.87
N ILE A 133 6.52 23.23 -1.38
CA ILE A 133 6.99 21.83 -1.37
C ILE A 133 8.36 21.74 -2.04
N MET A 134 8.54 22.39 -3.20
CA MET A 134 9.82 22.38 -3.93
C MET A 134 10.94 23.14 -3.22
N ALA A 135 10.63 24.13 -2.38
CA ALA A 135 11.62 24.82 -1.55
C ALA A 135 12.05 24.01 -0.31
N ASP A 136 11.17 23.10 0.15
CA ASP A 136 11.30 22.38 1.42
C ASP A 136 11.79 20.93 1.25
N THR A 137 12.33 20.59 0.08
CA THR A 137 12.91 19.26 -0.19
C THR A 137 14.14 19.37 -1.09
N SER A 138 15.04 18.39 -0.98
CA SER A 138 16.16 18.23 -1.91
C SER A 138 15.80 17.41 -3.15
N LEU A 139 14.54 17.00 -3.29
CA LEU A 139 14.06 16.26 -4.45
C LEU A 139 13.90 17.16 -5.68
N ASP A 140 14.25 16.63 -6.85
CA ASP A 140 13.96 17.29 -8.10
C ASP A 140 12.46 17.27 -8.38
N GLU A 141 11.98 18.22 -9.18
CA GLU A 141 10.56 18.35 -9.54
C GLU A 141 9.95 17.04 -10.04
N GLY A 142 10.64 16.37 -10.98
CA GLY A 142 10.17 15.10 -11.55
C GLY A 142 10.09 13.96 -10.53
N ASP A 143 10.90 13.98 -9.48
CA ASP A 143 10.86 12.98 -8.42
C ASP A 143 9.65 13.21 -7.50
N VAL A 144 9.36 14.47 -7.14
CA VAL A 144 8.15 14.83 -6.39
C VAL A 144 6.89 14.49 -7.18
N VAL A 145 6.84 14.87 -8.47
CA VAL A 145 5.73 14.50 -9.38
C VAL A 145 5.54 12.99 -9.41
N ARG A 146 6.62 12.21 -9.56
CA ARG A 146 6.54 10.75 -9.62
C ARG A 146 5.99 10.14 -8.34
N VAL A 147 6.44 10.60 -7.17
CA VAL A 147 5.96 10.11 -5.87
C VAL A 147 4.47 10.37 -5.71
N LEU A 148 4.03 11.60 -5.99
CA LEU A 148 2.64 12.00 -5.82
C LEU A 148 1.72 11.31 -6.84
N ARG A 149 2.13 11.20 -8.11
CA ARG A 149 1.35 10.49 -9.15
C ARG A 149 1.22 9.00 -8.85
N ARG A 150 2.34 8.32 -8.55
CA ARG A 150 2.30 6.89 -8.17
C ARG A 150 1.38 6.65 -6.96
N THR A 151 1.36 7.58 -6.01
CA THR A 151 0.44 7.54 -4.86
C THR A 151 -1.02 7.74 -5.30
N ALA A 152 -1.31 8.76 -6.09
CA ALA A 152 -2.67 9.04 -6.59
C ALA A 152 -3.21 7.88 -7.44
N ASP A 153 -2.41 7.36 -8.37
CA ASP A 153 -2.77 6.24 -9.24
C ASP A 153 -3.11 4.99 -8.43
N PHE A 154 -2.28 4.66 -7.44
CA PHE A 154 -2.50 3.51 -6.58
C PHE A 154 -3.75 3.68 -5.71
N LEU A 155 -3.96 4.86 -5.09
CA LEU A 155 -5.20 5.16 -4.36
C LEU A 155 -6.44 5.04 -5.26
N SER A 156 -6.31 5.48 -6.52
CA SER A 156 -7.38 5.40 -7.51
C SER A 156 -7.74 3.95 -7.86
N GLN A 157 -6.78 3.03 -7.78
CA GLN A 157 -7.02 1.60 -7.94
C GLN A 157 -7.73 1.01 -6.72
N LEU A 158 -7.36 1.40 -5.49
CA LEU A 158 -7.92 0.83 -4.26
C LEU A 158 -9.43 0.97 -4.16
N LYS A 159 -9.99 2.07 -4.70
CA LYS A 159 -11.45 2.29 -4.73
C LYS A 159 -12.23 1.21 -5.51
N LEU A 160 -11.55 0.42 -6.35
CA LEU A 160 -12.14 -0.63 -7.18
C LEU A 160 -11.94 -2.04 -6.60
N VAL A 161 -11.15 -2.20 -5.53
CA VAL A 161 -10.83 -3.51 -4.95
C VAL A 161 -11.98 -3.97 -4.03
N PRO A 162 -12.76 -5.01 -4.39
CA PRO A 162 -13.96 -5.38 -3.64
C PRO A 162 -13.65 -5.95 -2.25
N ALA A 163 -12.47 -6.57 -2.10
CA ALA A 163 -12.01 -7.19 -0.86
C ALA A 163 -11.64 -6.17 0.24
N LEU A 164 -11.42 -4.89 -0.11
CA LEU A 164 -11.21 -3.84 0.88
C LEU A 164 -12.52 -3.43 1.55
N SER A 165 -12.46 -2.84 2.74
CA SER A 165 -13.67 -2.31 3.40
C SER A 165 -14.26 -1.13 2.63
N GLU A 166 -15.56 -0.86 2.81
CA GLU A 166 -16.19 0.32 2.20
C GLU A 166 -15.57 1.64 2.70
N GLY A 167 -15.19 1.69 3.98
CA GLY A 167 -14.45 2.80 4.57
C GLY A 167 -13.12 3.03 3.85
N MET A 168 -12.32 1.96 3.65
CA MET A 168 -11.06 2.03 2.90
C MET A 168 -11.26 2.55 1.48
N ARG A 169 -12.24 2.02 0.73
CA ARG A 169 -12.52 2.47 -0.64
C ARG A 169 -12.94 3.94 -0.68
N THR A 170 -13.74 4.39 0.28
CA THR A 170 -14.20 5.78 0.38
C THR A 170 -13.05 6.72 0.70
N SER A 171 -12.23 6.37 1.71
CA SER A 171 -11.04 7.15 2.08
C SER A 171 -10.03 7.20 0.94
N ALA A 172 -9.80 6.10 0.22
CA ALA A 172 -8.92 6.08 -0.94
C ALA A 172 -9.42 6.97 -2.08
N SER A 173 -10.73 6.98 -2.35
CA SER A 173 -11.37 7.88 -3.32
C SER A 173 -11.18 9.36 -2.94
N GLN A 174 -11.34 9.71 -1.66
CA GLN A 174 -11.09 11.06 -1.16
C GLN A 174 -9.61 11.44 -1.25
N ALA A 175 -8.71 10.54 -0.83
CA ALA A 175 -7.27 10.75 -0.84
C ALA A 175 -6.76 10.96 -2.28
N THR A 176 -7.27 10.20 -3.25
CA THR A 176 -6.96 10.37 -4.68
C THR A 176 -7.19 11.81 -5.12
N ARG A 177 -8.35 12.40 -4.77
CA ARG A 177 -8.69 13.79 -5.15
C ARG A 177 -7.83 14.85 -4.46
N LEU A 178 -7.34 14.57 -3.24
CA LEU A 178 -6.46 15.48 -2.51
C LEU A 178 -5.04 15.51 -3.10
N VAL A 179 -4.56 14.35 -3.55
CA VAL A 179 -3.23 14.21 -4.14
C VAL A 179 -3.24 14.68 -5.60
N ASP A 180 -4.24 14.30 -6.40
CA ASP A 180 -4.38 14.68 -7.81
C ASP A 180 -4.85 16.14 -7.97
N ARG A 181 -3.91 17.08 -7.84
CA ARG A 181 -4.13 18.52 -8.02
C ARG A 181 -2.99 19.19 -8.79
N ALA A 182 -3.21 20.40 -9.31
CA ALA A 182 -2.17 21.13 -10.03
C ALA A 182 -0.92 21.36 -9.17
N PRO A 183 0.30 21.26 -9.73
CA PRO A 183 0.62 21.09 -11.16
C PRO A 183 0.73 19.63 -11.61
N ILE A 184 0.57 18.65 -10.71
CA ILE A 184 0.77 17.24 -11.07
C ILE A 184 -0.43 16.62 -11.78
N SER A 185 -1.60 17.27 -11.68
CA SER A 185 -2.86 16.73 -12.17
C SER A 185 -2.86 16.51 -13.68
N GLU A 186 -3.44 15.38 -14.08
CA GLU A 186 -3.72 15.08 -15.49
C GLU A 186 -5.14 15.50 -15.92
N LEU A 187 -5.95 16.03 -15.00
CA LEU A 187 -7.33 16.49 -15.26
C LEU A 187 -7.41 17.89 -15.91
N LEU A 188 -6.31 18.42 -16.42
CA LEU A 188 -6.28 19.62 -17.26
C LEU A 188 -5.61 19.30 -18.60
N VAL A 189 -6.34 18.62 -19.48
CA VAL A 189 -6.28 18.90 -20.91
C VAL A 189 -7.58 19.65 -21.24
N PRO A 190 -7.51 20.86 -21.83
CA PRO A 190 -8.68 21.71 -22.09
C PRO A 190 -9.71 21.05 -23.03
#